data_AF-A0A7K3WW94-F1
#
_entry.id   AF-A0A7K3WW94-F1
#
_cell.length_a   1.000
_cell.length_b   1.000
_cell.length_c   1.000
_cell.angle_alpha   90.00
_cell.angle_beta   90.00
_cell.angle_gamma   90.00
#
_symmetry.space_group_name_H-M   'P 1'
#
loop_
_entity.id
_entity.type
_entity.pdbx_description
1 polymer ?
#
loop_
_entity_poly.entity_id
_entity_poly.type
_entity_poly.pdbx_seq_one_letter_code
_entity_poly.pdbx_strand_id
1 'polypeptide(L)'
;MPRQSITFTSPNDLWLNAQVNSEEFSSKSEVVNDLIRKARAEQTHIDYVRARLKKAEDGGFTDLSAEDIRQEIRKELGLNV
;
A
#
# COMPACT_ATOMS: atom_id res chain seq x y z
N MET A 1 -2.94 -26.66 2.13
CA MET A 1 -1.94 -25.74 1.54
C MET A 1 -0.82 -26.57 0.95
N PRO A 2 -0.32 -26.27 -0.27
CA PRO A 2 0.88 -26.92 -0.77
C PRO A 2 2.06 -26.60 0.16
N ARG A 3 2.80 -27.63 0.58
CA ARG A 3 3.94 -27.46 1.48
C ARG A 3 5.07 -26.77 0.72
N GLN A 4 5.48 -25.61 1.19
CA GLN A 4 6.69 -24.92 0.72
C GLN A 4 7.75 -24.97 1.81
N SER A 5 8.99 -25.34 1.43
CA SER A 5 10.14 -25.30 2.33
C SER A 5 10.87 -23.99 2.10
N ILE A 6 10.90 -23.13 3.12
CA ILE A 6 11.54 -21.81 3.06
C ILE A 6 12.54 -21.74 4.21
N THR A 7 13.76 -21.31 3.92
CA THR A 7 14.80 -21.10 4.94
C THR A 7 14.82 -19.64 5.35
N PHE A 8 14.73 -19.39 6.65
CA PHE A 8 14.83 -18.05 7.22
C PHE A 8 16.24 -17.79 7.75
N THR A 9 16.62 -16.53 7.80
CA THR A 9 17.82 -16.09 8.51
C THR A 9 17.60 -16.24 10.01
N SER A 10 18.68 -16.43 10.78
CA SER A 10 18.62 -16.57 12.24
C SER A 10 17.76 -15.50 12.96
N PRO A 11 17.90 -14.18 12.67
CA PRO A 11 17.04 -13.18 13.32
C PRO A 11 15.55 -13.32 12.96
N ASN A 12 15.23 -13.70 11.73
CA ASN A 12 13.84 -13.86 11.29
C ASN A 12 13.19 -15.10 11.92
N ASP A 13 13.94 -16.21 12.07
CA ASP A 13 13.42 -17.38 12.76
C ASP A 13 13.16 -17.10 14.24
N LEU A 14 14.06 -16.39 14.92
CA LEU A 14 13.88 -15.96 16.31
C LEU A 14 12.64 -15.08 16.47
N TRP A 15 12.43 -14.13 15.56
CA TRP A 15 11.25 -13.28 15.55
C TRP A 15 9.97 -14.11 15.33
N LEU A 16 9.96 -15.03 14.37
CA LEU A 16 8.82 -15.94 14.13
C LEU A 16 8.52 -16.82 15.35
N ASN A 17 9.55 -17.34 16.02
CA ASN A 17 9.39 -18.11 17.27
C ASN A 17 8.75 -17.23 18.37
N ALA A 18 9.17 -15.97 18.50
CA ALA A 18 8.62 -15.06 19.49
C ALA A 18 7.12 -14.78 19.27
N GLN A 19 6.67 -14.70 18.01
CA GLN A 19 5.25 -14.52 17.66
C GLN A 19 4.40 -15.77 17.95
N VAL A 20 4.97 -16.97 17.85
CA VAL A 20 4.27 -18.20 18.26
C VAL A 20 4.24 -18.31 19.79
N ASN A 21 5.32 -17.89 20.46
CA ASN A 21 5.42 -17.88 21.93
C ASN A 21 4.52 -16.83 22.59
N SER A 22 4.05 -15.81 21.88
CA SER A 22 3.06 -14.85 22.40
C SER A 22 1.65 -15.44 22.47
N GLU A 23 1.45 -16.70 22.05
CA GLU A 23 0.16 -17.40 21.95
C GLU A 23 -0.85 -16.73 20.98
N GLU A 24 -0.44 -15.67 20.29
CA GLU A 24 -1.26 -15.00 19.27
C GLU A 24 -1.38 -15.83 17.99
N PHE A 25 -0.45 -16.76 17.76
CA PHE A 25 -0.40 -17.61 16.58
C PHE A 25 -0.09 -19.06 16.95
N SER A 26 -0.78 -20.00 16.31
CA SER A 26 -0.63 -21.44 16.57
C SER A 26 0.59 -22.04 15.89
N SER A 27 1.14 -21.38 14.86
CA SER A 27 2.31 -21.87 14.13
C SER A 27 3.04 -20.78 13.35
N LYS A 28 4.32 -21.01 13.04
CA LYS A 28 5.10 -20.13 12.15
C LYS A 28 4.45 -19.92 10.79
N SER A 29 3.81 -20.97 10.26
CA SER A 29 3.11 -20.91 8.98
C SER A 29 1.91 -19.95 9.03
N GLU A 30 1.24 -19.86 10.17
CA GLU A 30 0.13 -18.92 10.37
C GLU A 30 0.64 -17.47 10.36
N VAL A 31 1.74 -17.18 11.07
CA VAL A 31 2.40 -15.87 11.06
C VAL A 31 2.77 -15.47 9.63
N VAL A 32 3.39 -16.37 8.87
CA VAL A 32 3.79 -16.12 7.48
C VAL A 32 2.57 -15.86 6.59
N ASN A 33 1.49 -16.62 6.75
CA ASN A 33 0.26 -16.40 5.98
C ASN A 33 -0.38 -15.04 6.30
N ASP A 34 -0.37 -14.63 7.56
CA ASP A 34 -0.88 -13.31 7.94
C ASP A 34 -0.02 -12.17 7.38
N LEU A 35 1.31 -12.32 7.41
CA LEU A 35 2.23 -11.39 6.76
C LEU A 35 1.98 -11.27 5.25
N ILE A 36 1.77 -12.40 4.56
CA ILE A 36 1.44 -12.40 3.13
C ILE A 36 0.12 -11.66 2.88
N ARG A 37 -0.87 -11.85 3.76
CA ARG A 37 -2.17 -11.16 3.65
C ARG A 37 -2.00 -9.65 3.80
N LYS A 38 -1.25 -9.20 4.81
CA LYS A 38 -0.93 -7.77 5.04
C LYS A 38 -0.18 -7.17 3.86
N ALA A 39 0.88 -7.83 3.39
CA ALA A 39 1.66 -7.37 2.24
C ALA A 39 0.82 -7.25 0.96
N ARG A 40 -0.13 -8.17 0.72
CA ARG A 40 -1.03 -8.08 -0.44
C ARG A 40 -2.01 -6.91 -0.33
N ALA A 41 -2.52 -6.65 0.87
CA ALA A 41 -3.40 -5.51 1.12
C ALA A 41 -2.66 -4.17 0.89
N GLU A 42 -1.43 -4.07 1.40
CA GLU A 42 -0.56 -2.91 1.16
C GLU A 42 -0.23 -2.74 -0.33
N GLN A 43 0.10 -3.84 -1.01
CA GLN A 43 0.39 -3.80 -2.45
C GLN A 43 -0.80 -3.26 -3.25
N THR A 44 -2.02 -3.63 -2.86
CA THR A 44 -3.25 -3.14 -3.53
C THR A 44 -3.38 -1.62 -3.38
N HIS A 45 -3.05 -1.08 -2.21
CA HIS A 45 -3.07 0.37 -1.99
C HIS A 45 -1.98 1.08 -2.81
N ILE A 46 -0.76 0.53 -2.83
CA ILE A 46 0.35 1.05 -3.62
C ILE A 46 0.01 1.05 -5.11
N ASP A 47 -0.58 -0.05 -5.61
CA ASP A 47 -0.96 -0.19 -7.01
C ASP A 47 -2.07 0.78 -7.39
N TYR A 48 -3.02 1.04 -6.49
CA TYR A 48 -4.05 2.06 -6.69
C TYR A 48 -3.43 3.46 -6.84
N VAL A 49 -2.51 3.84 -5.95
CA VAL A 49 -1.82 5.13 -6.02
C VAL A 49 -0.98 5.23 -7.29
N ARG A 50 -0.21 4.19 -7.64
CA ARG A 50 0.58 4.15 -8.88
C ARG A 50 -0.29 4.27 -10.12
N ALA A 51 -1.43 3.60 -10.16
CA ALA A 51 -2.36 3.69 -11.29
C ALA A 51 -2.92 5.11 -11.46
N ARG A 52 -3.24 5.78 -10.34
CA ARG A 52 -3.66 7.19 -10.34
C ARG A 52 -2.57 8.13 -10.84
N LEU A 53 -1.34 7.96 -10.34
CA LEU A 53 -0.18 8.75 -10.77
C LEU A 53 0.10 8.55 -12.26
N LYS A 54 0.13 7.30 -12.72
CA LYS A 54 0.33 6.99 -14.13
C LYS A 54 -0.73 7.64 -15.02
N LYS A 55 -2.01 7.58 -14.61
CA LYS A 55 -3.10 8.25 -15.34
C LYS A 55 -2.91 9.77 -15.39
N ALA A 56 -2.38 10.38 -14.33
CA ALA A 56 -2.10 11.81 -14.31
C ALA A 56 -0.90 12.16 -15.20
N GLU A 57 0.17 11.35 -15.17
CA GLU A 57 1.35 11.50 -16.04
C GLU A 57 0.99 11.33 -17.53
N ASP A 58 0.20 10.32 -17.87
CA ASP A 58 -0.30 10.08 -19.23
C ASP A 58 -1.24 11.21 -19.71
N GLY A 59 -1.90 11.90 -18.77
CA GLY A 59 -2.79 13.03 -19.03
C GLY A 59 -2.07 14.35 -19.34
N GLY A 60 -0.75 14.39 -19.18
CA GLY A 60 0.07 15.58 -19.35
C GLY A 60 0.02 16.50 -18.13
N PHE A 61 1.06 17.34 -18.01
CA PHE A 61 1.16 18.35 -16.96
C PHE A 61 0.55 19.66 -17.45
N THR A 62 -0.16 20.36 -16.58
CA THR A 62 -0.66 21.70 -16.86
C THR A 62 0.38 22.73 -16.44
N ASP A 63 0.54 23.79 -17.24
CA ASP A 63 1.37 24.95 -16.89
C ASP A 63 0.63 25.96 -15.99
N LEU A 64 -0.58 25.60 -15.53
CA LEU A 64 -1.42 26.45 -14.70
C LEU A 64 -0.80 26.62 -13.31
N SER A 65 -0.74 27.87 -12.84
CA SER A 65 -0.32 28.15 -11.47
C SER A 65 -1.40 27.74 -10.47
N ALA A 66 -1.03 27.62 -9.20
CA ALA A 66 -1.99 27.34 -8.13
C ALA A 66 -3.11 28.40 -8.03
N GLU A 67 -2.80 29.67 -8.33
CA GLU A 67 -3.80 30.75 -8.40
C GLU A 67 -4.79 30.51 -9.55
N ASP A 68 -4.32 30.12 -10.73
CA ASP A 68 -5.17 29.92 -11.91
C ASP A 68 -6.13 28.74 -11.71
N ILE A 69 -5.63 27.63 -11.15
CA ILE A 69 -6.45 26.47 -10.79
C ILE A 69 -7.53 26.86 -9.77
N ARG A 70 -7.17 27.70 -8.80
CA ARG A 70 -8.13 28.16 -7.77
C ARG A 70 -9.22 29.06 -8.34
N GLN A 71 -8.88 29.93 -9.29
CA GLN A 71 -9.84 30.80 -9.96
C GLN A 71 -10.80 29.99 -10.84
N GLU A 72 -10.29 29.01 -11.60
CA GLU A 72 -11.11 28.15 -12.45
C GLU A 72 -12.09 27.31 -11.62
N ILE A 73 -11.62 26.69 -10.52
CA ILE A 73 -12.48 25.93 -9.60
C ILE A 73 -13.55 26.82 -8.96
N ARG A 74 -13.22 28.06 -8.58
CA ARG A 74 -14.20 29.00 -8.02
C ARG A 74 -15.28 29.40 -9.03
N LYS A 75 -14.87 29.59 -10.28
CA LYS A 75 -15.77 29.90 -11.40
C LYS A 75 -16.69 28.73 -11.71
N GLU A 76 -16.18 27.50 -11.75
CA GLU A 76 -16.99 26.27 -11.94
C GLU A 76 -17.99 26.05 -10.79
N LEU A 77 -17.60 26.36 -9.55
CA LEU A 77 -18.46 26.25 -8.37
C LEU A 77 -19.50 27.39 -8.26
N GLY A 78 -19.54 28.33 -9.22
CA GLY A 78 -20.47 29.46 -9.21
C GLY A 78 -20.21 30.45 -8.07
N LEU A 79 -19.03 30.39 -7.44
CA LEU A 79 -18.57 31.35 -6.45
C LEU A 79 -18.00 32.57 -7.19
N ASN A 80 -18.87 33.28 -7.91
CA ASN A 80 -18.53 34.54 -8.55
C ASN A 80 -18.18 35.56 -7.46
N VAL A 81 -16.93 36.01 -7.44
CA VAL A 81 -16.53 37.34 -6.95
C VAL A 81 -15.83 38.03 -8.10
#